data_AF-B7PRX0-F1
#
_entry.id   AF-B7PRX0-F1
#
_cell.length_a   1.000
_cell.length_b   1.000
_cell.length_c   1.000
_cell.angle_alpha   90.00
_cell.angle_beta   90.00
_cell.angle_gamma   90.00
#
_symmetry.space_group_name_H-M   'P 1'
#
loop_
_entity.id
_entity.type
_entity.pdbx_description
1 polymer ?
#
loop_
_entity_poly.entity_id
_entity_poly.type
_entity_poly.pdbx_seq_one_letter_code
_entity_poly.pdbx_strand_id
1 'polypeptide(L)'
;EPEFCSAQMFTFNACDARGMPHDERRILTQLIRVVEMSPETDVGVGILTTAERDVWAEAYGRLGQNTQNAASLEAIKKAAVVVCLDGGLEDAEPFEVAWPRQIVLGEDGGSAFLFDHTVCDGTVMARITSHCYNYAHSDDTDRLYYQFSNYGKKFVKSCNMSPEGYVQMAMQLAVFRTWGSHFFMFGAASARKFLHGRVELYNTISEESRTFCRVFDSPRSSWAEKEQSLRKAVARTKQNAVLANIQCDGTTFEDPSLPNMCLTPYNIRPESFIFGISSSKSFPNKNAAKLKDALEKALTELGDCPYTECVLHDVS
;
A
#
# COMPACT_ATOMS: atom_id res chain seq x y z
N GLU A 1 -21.44 8.71 -23.31
CA GLU A 1 -20.17 9.39 -22.97
C GLU A 1 -19.04 8.40 -23.27
N PRO A 2 -17.84 8.81 -23.69
CA PRO A 2 -16.84 7.84 -24.11
C PRO A 2 -16.33 7.09 -22.87
N GLU A 3 -16.55 5.79 -22.83
CA GLU A 3 -16.00 4.89 -21.80
C GLU A 3 -14.50 4.72 -22.09
N PHE A 4 -13.63 5.36 -21.30
CA PHE A 4 -12.18 5.26 -21.45
C PHE A 4 -11.66 3.91 -20.91
N CYS A 5 -11.99 2.79 -21.57
CA CYS A 5 -11.24 1.55 -21.40
C CYS A 5 -11.36 0.75 -22.71
N SER A 6 -10.51 1.10 -23.68
CA SER A 6 -10.55 0.48 -25.00
C SER A 6 -9.82 -0.86 -25.06
N ALA A 7 -9.14 -1.26 -23.98
CA ALA A 7 -8.35 -2.49 -23.89
C ALA A 7 -7.29 -2.67 -25.01
N GLN A 8 -6.91 -1.56 -25.65
CA GLN A 8 -5.92 -1.47 -26.73
C GLN A 8 -4.57 -1.00 -26.20
N MET A 9 -3.49 -1.50 -26.78
CA MET A 9 -2.12 -1.19 -26.36
C MET A 9 -1.39 -0.37 -27.41
N PHE A 10 -0.79 0.74 -26.97
CA PHE A 10 -0.02 1.64 -27.80
C PHE A 10 1.40 1.80 -27.27
N THR A 11 2.33 2.12 -28.17
CA THR A 11 3.72 2.41 -27.78
C THR A 11 4.13 3.75 -28.37
N PHE A 12 4.84 4.56 -27.58
CA PHE A 12 5.51 5.75 -28.06
C PHE A 12 6.80 5.96 -27.24
N ASN A 13 7.79 6.62 -27.84
CA ASN A 13 9.02 6.95 -27.14
C ASN A 13 8.80 8.19 -26.28
N ALA A 14 9.09 8.07 -24.99
CA ALA A 14 9.08 9.20 -24.05
C ALA A 14 10.34 10.07 -24.17
N CYS A 15 11.33 9.65 -24.96
CA CYS A 15 12.57 10.38 -25.21
C CYS A 15 12.78 10.64 -26.70
N ASP A 16 13.52 11.70 -27.00
CA ASP A 16 13.98 11.99 -28.36
C ASP A 16 15.11 11.04 -28.81
N ALA A 17 15.56 11.21 -30.06
CA ALA A 17 16.62 10.40 -30.66
C ALA A 17 18.00 10.54 -29.95
N ARG A 18 18.16 11.53 -29.06
CA ARG A 18 19.37 11.76 -28.26
C ARG A 18 19.24 11.16 -26.85
N GLY A 19 18.08 10.57 -26.53
CA GLY A 19 17.77 10.03 -25.21
C GLY A 19 17.26 11.07 -24.21
N MET A 20 16.96 12.30 -24.65
CA MET A 20 16.43 13.34 -23.76
C MET A 20 14.93 13.16 -23.56
N PRO A 21 14.40 13.19 -22.32
CA PRO A 21 12.97 13.11 -22.06
C PRO A 21 12.21 14.23 -22.76
N HIS A 22 11.05 13.90 -23.32
CA HIS A 22 10.11 14.87 -23.82
C HIS A 22 9.46 15.66 -22.67
N ASP A 23 9.03 16.88 -22.97
CA ASP A 23 8.30 17.71 -22.01
C ASP A 23 6.85 17.23 -21.82
N GLU A 24 6.20 17.73 -20.76
CA GLU A 24 4.83 17.34 -20.39
C GLU A 24 3.82 17.59 -21.51
N ARG A 25 3.97 18.70 -22.26
CA ARG A 25 3.09 19.04 -23.38
C ARG A 25 3.19 18.02 -24.50
N ARG A 26 4.41 17.59 -24.83
CA ARG A 26 4.65 16.59 -25.87
C ARG A 26 4.10 15.23 -25.45
N ILE A 27 4.30 14.83 -24.19
CA ILE A 27 3.73 13.59 -23.64
C ILE A 27 2.20 13.65 -23.68
N LEU A 28 1.59 14.73 -23.18
CA LEU A 28 0.14 14.93 -23.20
C LEU A 28 -0.43 14.85 -24.62
N THR A 29 0.24 15.46 -25.59
CA THR A 29 -0.18 15.39 -27.00
C THR A 29 -0.17 13.94 -27.53
N GLN A 30 0.80 13.12 -27.12
CA GLN A 30 0.80 11.69 -27.51
C GLN A 30 -0.33 10.93 -26.83
N LEU A 31 -0.61 11.19 -25.55
CA LEU A 31 -1.70 10.53 -24.81
C LEU A 31 -3.07 10.88 -25.39
N ILE A 32 -3.32 12.15 -25.73
CA ILE A 32 -4.56 12.57 -26.43
C ILE A 32 -4.71 11.80 -27.74
N ARG A 33 -3.63 11.69 -28.51
CA ARG A 33 -3.66 10.94 -29.77
C ARG A 33 -3.96 9.45 -29.55
N VAL A 34 -3.42 8.83 -28.50
CA VAL A 34 -3.72 7.44 -28.15
C VAL A 34 -5.21 7.25 -27.90
N VAL A 35 -5.81 8.14 -27.10
CA VAL A 35 -7.26 8.14 -26.85
C VAL A 35 -8.06 8.25 -28.15
N GLU A 36 -7.71 9.22 -29.02
CA GLU A 36 -8.39 9.42 -30.30
C GLU A 36 -8.27 8.22 -31.25
N MET A 37 -7.17 7.46 -31.15
CA MET A 37 -6.94 6.25 -31.94
C MET A 37 -7.64 5.00 -31.39
N SER A 38 -8.22 5.07 -30.18
CA SER A 38 -8.88 3.94 -29.53
C SER A 38 -10.37 4.20 -29.23
N PRO A 39 -11.21 4.45 -30.24
CA PRO A 39 -12.62 4.80 -30.03
C PRO A 39 -13.51 3.62 -29.62
N GLU A 40 -13.03 2.38 -29.77
CA GLU A 40 -13.79 1.15 -29.51
C GLU A 40 -13.02 0.21 -28.58
N THR A 41 -13.76 -0.56 -27.78
CA THR A 41 -13.22 -1.57 -26.88
C THR A 41 -12.84 -2.85 -27.62
N ASP A 42 -11.61 -3.32 -27.41
CA ASP A 42 -11.08 -4.59 -27.94
C ASP A 42 -11.20 -5.73 -26.90
N VAL A 43 -10.82 -6.95 -27.29
CA VAL A 43 -10.95 -8.22 -26.52
C VAL A 43 -10.23 -8.21 -25.17
N GLY A 44 -9.33 -7.25 -24.93
CA GLY A 44 -8.66 -7.10 -23.64
C GLY A 44 -7.69 -8.22 -23.31
N VAL A 45 -6.76 -8.52 -24.22
CA VAL A 45 -5.74 -9.59 -24.07
C VAL A 45 -4.92 -9.45 -22.78
N GLY A 46 -4.81 -8.24 -22.23
CA GLY A 46 -4.13 -7.96 -20.95
C GLY A 46 -4.70 -8.73 -19.75
N ILE A 47 -5.99 -9.09 -19.76
CA ILE A 47 -6.63 -9.85 -18.69
C ILE A 47 -5.94 -11.18 -18.42
N LEU A 48 -5.33 -11.80 -19.43
CA LEU A 48 -4.64 -13.08 -19.29
C LEU A 48 -3.46 -13.02 -18.32
N THR A 49 -2.94 -11.81 -18.04
CA THR A 49 -1.86 -11.60 -17.06
C THR A 49 -2.31 -11.77 -15.60
N THR A 50 -3.62 -11.76 -15.33
CA THR A 50 -4.20 -11.96 -13.99
C THR A 50 -4.51 -13.43 -13.70
N ALA A 51 -4.43 -14.29 -14.72
CA ALA A 51 -4.69 -15.72 -14.60
C ALA A 51 -3.67 -16.41 -13.67
N GLU A 52 -4.04 -17.61 -13.22
CA GLU A 52 -3.12 -18.53 -12.56
C GLU A 52 -1.86 -18.74 -13.43
N ARG A 53 -0.70 -18.90 -12.80
CA ARG A 53 0.61 -18.80 -13.47
C ARG A 53 0.83 -19.87 -14.52
N ASP A 54 0.35 -21.09 -14.33
CA ASP A 54 0.46 -22.16 -15.33
C ASP A 54 -0.46 -21.90 -16.52
N VAL A 55 -1.69 -21.43 -16.25
CA VAL A 55 -2.64 -21.00 -17.29
C VAL A 55 -2.07 -19.85 -18.12
N TRP A 56 -1.50 -18.85 -17.45
CA TRP A 56 -0.86 -17.72 -18.12
C TRP A 56 0.35 -18.17 -18.93
N ALA A 57 1.20 -19.05 -18.40
CA ALA A 57 2.38 -19.54 -19.12
C ALA A 57 2.00 -20.25 -20.43
N GLU A 58 0.95 -21.08 -20.41
CA GLU A 58 0.43 -21.73 -21.61
C GLU A 58 -0.16 -20.72 -22.61
N ALA A 59 -1.00 -19.80 -22.14
CA ALA A 59 -1.60 -18.77 -22.97
C ALA A 59 -0.54 -17.86 -23.62
N TYR A 60 0.48 -17.45 -22.84
CA TYR A 60 1.62 -16.68 -23.32
C TYR A 60 2.38 -17.42 -24.42
N GLY A 61 2.62 -18.72 -24.25
CA GLY A 61 3.27 -19.57 -25.25
C GLY A 61 2.49 -19.63 -26.56
N ARG A 62 1.16 -19.74 -26.49
CA ARG A 62 0.27 -19.75 -27.66
C ARG A 62 0.21 -18.38 -28.35
N LEU A 63 0.09 -17.29 -27.59
CA LEU A 63 0.07 -15.93 -28.13
C LEU A 63 1.35 -15.62 -28.91
N GLY A 64 2.50 -16.06 -28.40
CA GLY A 64 3.81 -15.87 -29.03
C GLY A 64 4.03 -16.62 -30.35
N GLN A 65 3.14 -17.52 -30.76
CA GLN A 65 3.25 -18.23 -32.05
C GLN A 65 2.94 -17.32 -33.24
N ASN A 66 2.14 -16.27 -33.03
CA ASN A 66 1.89 -15.26 -34.06
C ASN A 66 2.99 -14.18 -34.01
N THR A 67 3.58 -13.85 -35.16
CA THR A 67 4.71 -12.92 -35.26
C THR A 67 4.36 -11.49 -34.84
N GLN A 68 3.13 -11.04 -35.11
CA GLN A 68 2.66 -9.71 -34.70
C GLN A 68 2.47 -9.67 -33.18
N ASN A 69 1.83 -10.70 -32.60
CA ASN A 69 1.68 -10.80 -31.15
C ASN A 69 3.03 -10.88 -30.45
N ALA A 70 3.97 -11.66 -30.97
CA ALA A 70 5.31 -11.76 -30.42
C ALA A 70 6.03 -10.40 -30.39
N ALA A 71 5.89 -9.59 -31.46
CA ALA A 71 6.44 -8.24 -31.50
C ALA A 71 5.76 -7.32 -30.46
N SER A 72 4.44 -7.40 -30.31
CA SER A 72 3.71 -6.64 -29.28
C SER A 72 4.13 -7.03 -27.86
N LEU A 73 4.21 -8.34 -27.57
CA LEU A 73 4.67 -8.86 -26.27
C LEU A 73 6.10 -8.39 -25.95
N GLU A 74 6.97 -8.36 -26.94
CA GLU A 74 8.34 -7.88 -26.77
C GLU A 74 8.41 -6.36 -26.55
N ALA A 75 7.57 -5.59 -27.23
CA ALA A 75 7.46 -4.15 -27.00
C ALA A 75 7.00 -3.84 -25.57
N ILE A 76 6.01 -4.60 -25.06
CA ILE A 76 5.52 -4.46 -23.68
C ILE A 76 6.64 -4.82 -22.67
N LYS A 77 7.39 -5.90 -22.90
CA LYS A 77 8.53 -6.28 -22.03
C LYS A 77 9.62 -5.23 -21.95
N LYS A 78 9.88 -4.54 -23.06
CA LYS A 78 10.92 -3.51 -23.16
C LYS A 78 10.46 -2.13 -22.69
N ALA A 79 9.15 -1.92 -22.51
CA ALA A 79 8.62 -0.66 -22.04
C ALA A 79 9.19 -0.29 -20.67
N ALA A 80 9.55 0.98 -20.48
CA ALA A 80 10.07 1.46 -19.20
C ALA A 80 8.98 1.50 -18.11
N VAL A 81 7.77 1.89 -18.52
CA VAL A 81 6.54 1.98 -17.72
C VAL A 81 5.35 1.72 -18.65
N VAL A 82 4.28 1.16 -18.09
CA VAL A 82 2.98 1.07 -18.77
C VAL A 82 2.03 2.06 -18.09
N VAL A 83 1.32 2.86 -18.87
CA VAL A 83 0.34 3.84 -18.37
C VAL A 83 -1.04 3.36 -18.78
N CYS A 84 -1.90 3.11 -17.78
CA CYS A 84 -3.30 2.74 -17.96
C CYS A 84 -4.14 4.02 -17.84
N LEU A 85 -4.90 4.33 -18.89
CA LEU A 85 -5.83 5.46 -18.94
C LEU A 85 -7.22 4.88 -18.72
N ASP A 86 -7.66 4.87 -17.46
CA ASP A 86 -8.90 4.23 -17.05
C ASP A 86 -10.03 5.26 -16.99
N GLY A 87 -11.22 4.85 -17.42
CA GLY A 87 -12.45 5.63 -17.34
C GLY A 87 -12.97 5.73 -15.91
N GLY A 88 -13.98 6.57 -15.71
CA GLY A 88 -14.70 6.66 -14.44
C GLY A 88 -15.29 5.31 -14.05
N LEU A 89 -14.99 4.86 -12.82
CA LEU A 89 -15.56 3.63 -12.27
C LEU A 89 -17.03 3.89 -11.90
N GLU A 90 -17.98 3.45 -12.71
CA GLU A 90 -19.34 3.19 -12.23
C GLU A 90 -19.37 1.81 -11.55
N ASP A 91 -19.42 1.79 -10.21
CA ASP A 91 -19.75 0.64 -9.33
C ASP A 91 -19.15 -0.75 -9.68
N ALA A 92 -18.05 -0.82 -10.43
CA ALA A 92 -17.39 -2.07 -10.83
C ALA A 92 -16.00 -2.20 -10.18
N GLU A 93 -15.69 -3.40 -9.71
CA GLU A 93 -14.46 -3.68 -8.97
C GLU A 93 -13.22 -3.52 -9.87
N PRO A 94 -12.15 -2.85 -9.37
CA PRO A 94 -10.95 -2.61 -10.14
C PRO A 94 -10.09 -3.88 -10.12
N PHE A 95 -10.40 -4.82 -10.99
CA PHE A 95 -9.41 -5.80 -11.39
C PHE A 95 -8.91 -5.35 -12.75
N GLU A 96 -7.62 -5.06 -12.89
CA GLU A 96 -6.79 -5.70 -13.93
C GLU A 96 -5.35 -5.18 -14.09
N VAL A 97 -4.56 -6.10 -14.66
CA VAL A 97 -3.23 -6.03 -15.32
C VAL A 97 -1.98 -6.04 -14.43
N ALA A 98 -1.18 -7.11 -14.53
CA ALA A 98 0.12 -7.23 -13.85
C ALA A 98 1.31 -7.07 -14.81
N TRP A 99 2.05 -5.96 -14.71
CA TRP A 99 3.37 -5.72 -15.34
C TRP A 99 4.28 -4.93 -14.38
N PRO A 100 5.62 -4.90 -14.58
CA PRO A 100 6.55 -4.64 -13.48
C PRO A 100 6.43 -3.23 -12.86
N ARG A 101 5.92 -2.24 -13.61
CA ARG A 101 5.61 -0.87 -13.14
C ARG A 101 4.50 -0.28 -14.01
N GLN A 102 3.30 -0.14 -13.44
CA GLN A 102 2.14 0.49 -14.08
C GLN A 102 1.71 1.74 -13.31
N ILE A 103 1.28 2.76 -14.04
CA ILE A 103 0.58 3.92 -13.47
C ILE A 103 -0.87 3.83 -13.95
N VAL A 104 -1.80 3.74 -13.01
CA VAL A 104 -3.23 3.83 -13.28
C VAL A 104 -3.66 5.27 -13.01
N LEU A 105 -4.37 5.86 -13.97
CA LEU A 105 -4.98 7.19 -13.88
C LEU A 105 -6.49 7.02 -14.07
N GLY A 106 -7.27 7.28 -13.03
CA GLY A 106 -8.73 7.33 -13.10
C GLY A 106 -9.23 8.72 -13.52
N GLU A 107 -10.38 8.77 -14.19
CA GLU A 107 -11.03 10.04 -14.57
C GLU A 107 -11.38 10.95 -13.38
N ASP A 108 -11.55 10.37 -12.19
CA ASP A 108 -11.80 11.09 -10.94
C ASP A 108 -10.56 11.82 -10.39
N GLY A 109 -9.41 11.73 -11.09
CA GLY A 109 -8.12 12.26 -10.66
C GLY A 109 -7.36 11.33 -9.72
N GLY A 110 -7.91 10.15 -9.41
CA GLY A 110 -7.23 9.10 -8.68
C GLY A 110 -6.02 8.57 -9.45
N SER A 111 -4.94 8.27 -8.75
CA SER A 111 -3.78 7.62 -9.36
C SER A 111 -3.14 6.57 -8.45
N ALA A 112 -2.63 5.51 -9.04
CA ALA A 112 -1.98 4.42 -8.33
C ALA A 112 -0.78 3.87 -9.11
N PHE A 113 0.22 3.36 -8.39
CA PHE A 113 1.27 2.54 -8.97
C PHE A 113 0.97 1.07 -8.67
N LEU A 114 0.82 0.26 -9.72
CA LEU A 114 0.79 -1.19 -9.62
C LEU A 114 2.14 -1.75 -10.03
N PHE A 115 2.65 -2.76 -9.33
CA PHE A 115 3.97 -3.31 -9.60
C PHE A 115 4.03 -4.81 -9.29
N ASP A 116 4.93 -5.51 -9.99
CA ASP A 116 5.21 -6.92 -9.75
C ASP A 116 6.22 -7.06 -8.58
N HIS A 117 5.80 -7.71 -7.50
CA HIS A 117 6.61 -7.90 -6.29
C HIS A 117 7.85 -8.77 -6.46
N THR A 118 7.95 -9.49 -7.59
CA THR A 118 9.14 -10.29 -7.93
C THR A 118 10.35 -9.38 -8.10
N VAL A 119 10.17 -8.20 -8.72
CA VAL A 119 11.27 -7.32 -9.14
C VAL A 119 11.62 -6.22 -8.14
N CYS A 120 10.67 -5.77 -7.32
CA CYS A 120 10.91 -4.72 -6.34
C CYS A 120 10.01 -4.85 -5.10
N ASP A 121 10.53 -4.39 -3.96
CA ASP A 121 9.76 -4.33 -2.72
C ASP A 121 8.99 -3.00 -2.62
N GLY A 122 7.89 -2.98 -1.87
CA GLY A 122 7.08 -1.77 -1.66
C GLY A 122 7.87 -0.57 -1.11
N THR A 123 8.99 -0.83 -0.43
CA THR A 123 9.91 0.21 0.07
C THR A 123 10.65 0.97 -1.04
N VAL A 124 10.84 0.38 -2.23
CA VAL A 124 11.39 1.04 -3.42
C VAL A 124 10.28 1.85 -4.10
N MET A 125 9.11 1.23 -4.27
CA MET A 125 7.97 1.87 -4.91
C MET A 125 7.48 3.09 -4.14
N ALA A 126 7.42 3.03 -2.81
CA ALA A 126 7.12 4.18 -1.95
C ALA A 126 7.99 5.41 -2.25
N ARG A 127 9.29 5.23 -2.56
CA ARG A 127 10.19 6.34 -2.91
C ARG A 127 9.91 6.89 -4.29
N ILE A 128 9.64 6.01 -5.27
CA ILE A 128 9.26 6.41 -6.62
C ILE A 128 7.94 7.20 -6.57
N THR A 129 6.93 6.66 -5.91
CA THR A 129 5.63 7.31 -5.72
C THR A 129 5.79 8.67 -5.02
N SER A 130 6.60 8.76 -3.96
CA SER A 130 6.86 10.05 -3.29
C SER A 130 7.53 11.06 -4.20
N HIS A 131 8.49 10.62 -5.02
CA HIS A 131 9.18 11.49 -5.97
C HIS A 131 8.24 12.01 -7.05
N CYS A 132 7.45 11.12 -7.68
CA CYS A 132 6.44 11.49 -8.66
C CYS A 132 5.38 12.41 -8.06
N TYR A 133 4.96 12.13 -6.83
CA TYR A 133 4.01 12.96 -6.10
C TYR A 133 4.55 14.37 -5.88
N ASN A 134 5.75 14.50 -5.32
CA ASN A 134 6.39 15.81 -5.08
C ASN A 134 6.66 16.58 -6.38
N TYR A 135 6.92 15.88 -7.48
CA TYR A 135 7.06 16.48 -8.80
C TYR A 135 5.72 17.03 -9.31
N ALA A 136 4.62 16.30 -9.09
CA ALA A 136 3.29 16.68 -9.55
C ALA A 136 2.57 17.71 -8.65
N HIS A 137 2.85 17.74 -7.35
CA HIS A 137 2.08 18.50 -6.35
C HIS A 137 2.61 19.91 -6.08
N SER A 138 2.59 20.75 -7.11
CA SER A 138 2.61 22.20 -6.91
C SER A 138 1.26 22.77 -6.43
N ASP A 139 0.18 21.98 -6.31
CA ASP A 139 -1.08 22.38 -5.68
C ASP A 139 -1.90 21.20 -5.13
N ASP A 140 -2.80 21.53 -4.20
CA ASP A 140 -3.52 20.73 -3.20
C ASP A 140 -4.54 19.73 -3.79
N THR A 141 -4.46 18.44 -3.43
CA THR A 141 -5.48 17.43 -3.79
C THR A 141 -5.67 16.38 -2.68
N ASP A 142 -6.92 16.20 -2.27
CA ASP A 142 -7.38 15.25 -1.25
C ASP A 142 -7.52 13.81 -1.78
N ARG A 143 -7.43 12.82 -0.89
CA ARG A 143 -7.34 11.38 -1.24
C ARG A 143 -8.22 10.48 -0.39
N LEU A 144 -8.67 9.38 -0.99
CA LEU A 144 -9.37 8.29 -0.32
C LEU A 144 -8.39 7.21 0.18
N TYR A 145 -8.13 7.26 1.49
CA TYR A 145 -7.53 6.20 2.30
C TYR A 145 -8.18 6.27 3.69
N TYR A 146 -8.11 5.20 4.50
CA TYR A 146 -8.41 5.38 5.92
C TYR A 146 -7.25 6.15 6.56
N GLN A 147 -7.44 7.46 6.73
CA GLN A 147 -6.50 8.35 7.38
C GLN A 147 -6.98 8.63 8.81
N PHE A 148 -6.20 8.19 9.78
CA PHE A 148 -6.36 8.61 11.16
C PHE A 148 -5.61 9.93 11.37
N SER A 149 -6.36 11.03 11.54
CA SER A 149 -5.81 12.40 11.55
C SER A 149 -5.73 13.04 12.95
N ASN A 150 -6.07 12.32 14.02
CA ASN A 150 -6.10 12.93 15.35
C ASN A 150 -4.68 13.22 15.88
N TYR A 151 -3.71 12.38 15.51
CA TYR A 151 -2.29 12.56 15.79
C TYR A 151 -1.44 11.66 14.88
N GLY A 152 -0.12 11.92 14.84
CA GLY A 152 0.84 11.09 14.12
C GLY A 152 2.11 10.80 14.91
N LYS A 153 3.21 10.54 14.20
CA LYS A 153 4.50 10.16 14.83
C LYS A 153 5.08 11.26 15.71
N LYS A 154 4.71 12.54 15.54
CA LYS A 154 5.18 13.61 16.44
C LYS A 154 4.70 13.38 17.87
N PHE A 155 3.40 13.08 18.05
CA PHE A 155 2.82 12.72 19.34
C PHE A 155 3.45 11.44 19.90
N VAL A 156 3.55 10.37 19.10
CA VAL A 156 4.12 9.11 19.61
C VAL A 156 5.57 9.29 20.09
N LYS A 157 6.34 10.14 19.39
CA LYS A 157 7.70 10.50 19.79
C LYS A 157 7.74 11.41 21.02
N SER A 158 6.80 12.35 21.17
CA SER A 158 6.76 13.20 22.37
C SER A 158 6.55 12.35 23.63
N CYS A 159 5.82 11.24 23.52
CA CYS A 159 5.61 10.26 24.58
C CYS A 159 6.72 9.19 24.67
N ASN A 160 7.87 9.42 24.04
CA ASN A 160 9.07 8.58 24.09
C ASN A 160 8.87 7.12 23.63
N MET A 161 8.04 6.92 22.62
CA MET A 161 7.76 5.59 22.04
C MET A 161 8.17 5.50 20.57
N SER A 162 8.42 4.27 20.10
CA SER A 162 8.66 4.00 18.68
C SER A 162 7.34 4.09 17.91
N PRO A 163 7.21 4.97 16.90
CA PRO A 163 6.00 5.05 16.07
C PRO A 163 5.60 3.70 15.46
N GLU A 164 6.59 2.94 15.00
CA GLU A 164 6.41 1.62 14.42
C GLU A 164 5.86 0.62 15.45
N GLY A 165 6.48 0.55 16.63
CA GLY A 165 6.03 -0.34 17.69
C GLY A 165 4.65 0.05 18.21
N TYR A 166 4.34 1.34 18.25
CA TYR A 166 3.04 1.87 18.68
C TYR A 166 1.91 1.46 17.73
N VAL A 167 2.09 1.69 16.42
CA VAL A 167 1.10 1.30 15.40
C VAL A 167 0.89 -0.21 15.38
N GLN A 168 1.96 -1.00 15.51
CA GLN A 168 1.87 -2.46 15.66
C GLN A 168 1.05 -2.88 16.88
N MET A 169 1.19 -2.20 18.02
CA MET A 169 0.35 -2.49 19.19
C MET A 169 -1.11 -2.06 18.99
N ALA A 170 -1.37 -0.94 18.32
CA ALA A 170 -2.73 -0.55 17.94
C ALA A 170 -3.40 -1.63 17.08
N MET A 171 -2.67 -2.19 16.10
CA MET A 171 -3.15 -3.31 15.28
C MET A 171 -3.40 -4.57 16.09
N GLN A 172 -2.48 -4.95 16.98
CA GLN A 172 -2.64 -6.11 17.86
C GLN A 172 -3.89 -5.99 18.74
N LEU A 173 -4.16 -4.78 19.28
CA LEU A 173 -5.36 -4.51 20.07
C LEU A 173 -6.63 -4.57 19.22
N ALA A 174 -6.61 -3.99 18.02
CA ALA A 174 -7.73 -4.04 17.08
C ALA A 174 -8.10 -5.49 16.73
N VAL A 175 -7.11 -6.28 16.31
CA VAL A 175 -7.25 -7.71 16.00
C VAL A 175 -7.78 -8.51 17.18
N PHE A 176 -7.24 -8.28 18.38
CA PHE A 176 -7.68 -8.94 19.61
C PHE A 176 -9.16 -8.66 19.90
N ARG A 177 -9.60 -7.42 19.74
CA ARG A 177 -11.00 -7.01 19.94
C ARG A 177 -11.94 -7.53 18.87
N THR A 178 -11.51 -7.55 17.61
CA THR A 178 -12.37 -7.99 16.50
C THR A 178 -12.66 -9.50 16.57
N TRP A 179 -11.69 -10.30 17.01
CA TRP A 179 -11.79 -11.76 16.89
C TRP A 179 -11.56 -12.53 18.20
N GLY A 180 -11.38 -11.86 19.33
CA GLY A 180 -11.29 -12.47 20.66
C GLY A 180 -10.07 -13.37 20.87
N SER A 181 -9.07 -13.30 19.99
CA SER A 181 -7.84 -14.09 20.07
C SER A 181 -6.69 -13.38 19.38
N HIS A 182 -5.47 -13.72 19.80
CA HIS A 182 -4.26 -13.22 19.18
C HIS A 182 -4.03 -13.98 17.86
N PHE A 183 -4.00 -13.27 16.74
CA PHE A 183 -3.68 -13.85 15.43
C PHE A 183 -2.20 -13.71 15.14
N PHE A 184 -1.62 -14.69 14.44
CA PHE A 184 -0.28 -14.61 13.88
C PHE A 184 -0.14 -13.37 13.00
N MET A 185 0.80 -12.48 13.33
CA MET A 185 1.05 -11.22 12.63
C MET A 185 2.56 -11.06 12.48
N PHE A 186 2.97 -10.67 11.28
CA PHE A 186 4.35 -10.39 10.93
C PHE A 186 4.46 -8.96 10.42
N GLY A 187 5.58 -8.32 10.74
CA GLY A 187 6.00 -7.08 10.10
C GLY A 187 7.10 -7.37 9.06
N ALA A 188 7.29 -6.44 8.14
CA ALA A 188 8.34 -6.50 7.12
C ALA A 188 9.44 -5.49 7.44
N ALA A 189 10.70 -5.95 7.52
CA ALA A 189 11.88 -5.12 7.72
C ALA A 189 12.76 -5.11 6.46
N SER A 190 13.37 -3.97 6.13
CA SER A 190 14.25 -3.90 4.97
C SER A 190 15.64 -4.45 5.29
N ALA A 191 16.08 -5.45 4.54
CA ALA A 191 17.42 -6.01 4.64
C ALA A 191 18.45 -5.26 3.78
N ARG A 192 18.11 -4.09 3.24
CA ARG A 192 18.95 -3.31 2.29
C ARG A 192 20.29 -2.80 2.86
N LYS A 193 20.57 -3.04 4.14
CA LYS A 193 21.93 -2.88 4.70
C LYS A 193 22.92 -3.92 4.19
N PHE A 194 22.42 -5.05 3.68
CA PHE A 194 23.22 -6.12 3.10
C PHE A 194 23.18 -6.05 1.57
N LEU A 195 24.26 -6.46 0.91
CA LEU A 195 24.32 -6.55 -0.55
C LEU A 195 23.21 -7.47 -1.06
N HIS A 196 22.38 -6.96 -1.99
CA HIS A 196 21.17 -7.63 -2.51
C HIS A 196 20.09 -7.97 -1.47
N GLY A 197 20.17 -7.40 -0.25
CA GLY A 197 19.18 -7.61 0.78
C GLY A 197 17.80 -7.07 0.35
N ARG A 198 16.79 -7.93 0.42
CA ARG A 198 15.38 -7.65 0.12
C ARG A 198 14.63 -7.24 1.41
N VAL A 199 13.75 -8.11 1.87
CA VAL A 199 12.87 -7.97 3.04
C VAL A 199 13.08 -9.17 3.94
N GLU A 200 13.09 -8.93 5.25
CA GLU A 200 13.03 -9.96 6.28
C GLU A 200 11.70 -9.82 7.05
N LEU A 201 11.12 -10.94 7.44
CA LEU A 201 9.91 -10.93 8.26
C LEU A 201 10.27 -11.02 9.74
N TYR A 202 9.60 -10.22 10.56
CA TYR A 202 9.73 -10.31 12.01
C TYR A 202 8.37 -10.52 12.67
N ASN A 203 8.37 -11.28 13.76
CA ASN A 203 7.15 -11.53 14.52
C ASN A 203 6.82 -10.31 15.39
N THR A 204 5.60 -9.79 15.26
CA THR A 204 5.10 -8.67 16.07
C THR A 204 4.40 -9.18 17.34
N ILE A 205 4.16 -10.49 17.44
CA ILE A 205 3.60 -11.12 18.63
C ILE A 205 4.72 -11.50 19.59
N SER A 206 4.53 -11.09 20.83
CA SER A 206 5.37 -11.41 21.96
C SER A 206 4.50 -11.70 23.18
N GLU A 207 5.10 -12.14 24.30
CA GLU A 207 4.36 -12.25 25.55
C GLU A 207 3.90 -10.88 26.06
N GLU A 208 4.71 -9.86 25.81
CA GLU A 208 4.44 -8.47 26.13
C GLU A 208 3.27 -7.92 25.31
N SER A 209 3.19 -8.21 24.00
CA SER A 209 2.04 -7.78 23.18
C SER A 209 0.75 -8.46 23.62
N ARG A 210 0.78 -9.75 23.99
CA ARG A 210 -0.39 -10.45 24.53
C ARG A 210 -0.83 -9.90 25.88
N THR A 211 0.14 -9.62 26.74
CA THR A 211 -0.12 -9.01 28.06
C THR A 211 -0.73 -7.62 27.88
N PHE A 212 -0.16 -6.81 26.98
CA PHE A 212 -0.70 -5.51 26.62
C PHE A 212 -2.17 -5.60 26.18
N CYS A 213 -2.51 -6.44 25.20
CA CYS A 213 -3.90 -6.54 24.74
C CYS A 213 -4.88 -6.90 25.88
N ARG A 214 -4.50 -7.85 26.74
CA ARG A 214 -5.33 -8.25 27.90
C ARG A 214 -5.47 -7.14 28.94
N VAL A 215 -4.37 -6.45 29.26
CA VAL A 215 -4.37 -5.38 30.27
C VAL A 215 -5.12 -4.16 29.74
N PHE A 216 -4.91 -3.78 28.49
CA PHE A 216 -5.51 -2.59 27.88
C PHE A 216 -7.01 -2.73 27.68
N ASP A 217 -7.49 -3.93 27.31
CA ASP A 217 -8.91 -4.22 27.10
C ASP A 217 -9.68 -4.51 28.40
N SER A 218 -8.97 -4.77 29.51
CA SER A 218 -9.61 -5.01 30.80
C SER A 218 -10.19 -3.71 31.39
N PRO A 219 -11.47 -3.71 31.81
CA PRO A 219 -12.07 -2.56 32.51
C PRO A 219 -11.55 -2.40 33.94
N ARG A 220 -10.80 -3.39 34.46
CA ARG A 220 -10.24 -3.38 35.83
C ARG A 220 -8.85 -2.75 35.90
N SER A 221 -8.18 -2.59 34.77
CA SER A 221 -6.83 -2.03 34.73
C SER A 221 -6.89 -0.50 34.80
N SER A 222 -6.07 0.08 35.66
CA SER A 222 -5.82 1.52 35.72
C SER A 222 -5.10 2.01 34.47
N TRP A 223 -5.20 3.32 34.19
CA TRP A 223 -4.46 3.94 33.08
C TRP A 223 -2.94 3.77 33.18
N ALA A 224 -2.39 3.79 34.40
CA ALA A 224 -0.96 3.56 34.62
C ALA A 224 -0.53 2.14 34.23
N GLU A 225 -1.33 1.12 34.55
CA GLU A 225 -1.07 -0.27 34.15
C GLU A 225 -1.17 -0.43 32.63
N LYS A 226 -2.16 0.22 32.01
CA LYS A 226 -2.33 0.25 30.55
C LYS A 226 -1.12 0.90 29.86
N GLU A 227 -0.71 2.08 30.29
CA GLU A 227 0.48 2.78 29.79
C GLU A 227 1.73 1.89 29.92
N GLN A 228 1.96 1.33 31.11
CA GLN A 228 3.16 0.53 31.36
C GLN A 228 3.20 -0.73 30.47
N SER A 229 2.06 -1.39 30.29
CA SER A 229 1.95 -2.55 29.40
C SER A 229 2.22 -2.20 27.94
N LEU A 230 1.70 -1.05 27.46
CA LEU A 230 1.94 -0.54 26.12
C LEU A 230 3.43 -0.25 25.91
N ARG A 231 4.07 0.49 26.82
CA ARG A 231 5.50 0.83 26.72
C ARG A 231 6.39 -0.41 26.64
N LYS A 232 6.11 -1.44 27.47
CA LYS A 232 6.83 -2.72 27.43
C LYS A 232 6.68 -3.42 26.08
N ALA A 233 5.45 -3.49 25.57
CA ALA A 233 5.16 -4.15 24.30
C ALA A 233 5.75 -3.41 23.09
N VAL A 234 5.71 -2.07 23.10
CA VAL A 234 6.35 -1.22 22.09
C VAL A 234 7.86 -1.40 22.10
N ALA A 235 8.49 -1.41 23.29
CA ALA A 235 9.93 -1.61 23.42
C ALA A 235 10.35 -3.00 22.90
N ARG A 236 9.58 -4.05 23.22
CA ARG A 236 9.82 -5.40 22.71
C ARG A 236 9.69 -5.47 21.19
N THR A 237 8.64 -4.88 20.63
CA THR A 237 8.42 -4.84 19.18
C THR A 237 9.55 -4.10 18.48
N LYS A 238 10.04 -3.00 19.06
CA LYS A 238 11.20 -2.25 18.53
C LYS A 238 12.48 -3.09 18.47
N GLN A 239 12.72 -3.99 19.44
CA GLN A 239 13.87 -4.89 19.41
C GLN A 239 13.80 -5.87 18.23
N ASN A 240 12.60 -6.35 17.90
CA ASN A 240 12.37 -7.23 16.76
C ASN A 240 12.42 -6.46 15.43
N ALA A 241 11.90 -5.23 15.42
CA ALA A 241 11.89 -4.33 14.28
C ALA A 241 13.23 -3.57 14.18
N VAL A 242 14.30 -4.23 13.73
CA VAL A 242 15.56 -3.55 13.42
C VAL A 242 15.43 -2.79 12.09
N LEU A 243 14.70 -1.66 12.15
CA LEU A 243 14.47 -0.62 11.15
C LEU A 243 13.72 -1.04 9.87
N ALA A 244 12.39 -1.08 9.98
CA ALA A 244 11.49 -0.80 8.86
C ALA A 244 11.26 0.73 8.82
N ASN A 245 11.64 1.40 7.72
CA ASN A 245 11.27 2.80 7.49
C ASN A 245 10.80 2.93 6.06
N ILE A 246 9.48 2.94 5.88
CA ILE A 246 8.82 3.34 4.65
C ILE A 246 8.18 4.69 4.93
N GLN A 247 8.53 5.70 4.13
CA GLN A 247 7.84 6.98 4.12
C GLN A 247 7.34 7.19 2.70
N CYS A 248 6.03 7.38 2.58
CA CYS A 248 5.34 7.71 1.34
C CYS A 248 4.28 8.78 1.64
N ASP A 249 3.63 9.33 0.62
CA ASP A 249 2.41 10.13 0.76
C ASP A 249 1.14 9.31 0.48
N GLY A 250 1.30 8.10 -0.08
CA GLY A 250 0.25 7.08 -0.24
C GLY A 250 0.45 5.85 0.66
N THR A 251 -0.42 4.85 0.50
CA THR A 251 -0.23 3.50 1.07
C THR A 251 -0.21 2.47 -0.06
N THR A 252 0.39 1.31 0.19
CA THR A 252 0.29 0.16 -0.70
C THR A 252 -1.00 -0.61 -0.41
N PHE A 253 -1.45 -1.44 -1.35
CA PHE A 253 -2.46 -2.47 -1.14
C PHE A 253 -1.92 -3.75 -1.74
N GLU A 254 -2.14 -4.88 -1.08
CA GLU A 254 -1.87 -6.19 -1.65
C GLU A 254 -2.94 -7.16 -1.17
N ASP A 255 -3.27 -8.13 -2.00
CA ASP A 255 -4.24 -9.16 -1.63
C ASP A 255 -3.64 -10.16 -0.64
N PRO A 256 -4.45 -10.67 0.30
CA PRO A 256 -3.98 -11.68 1.22
C PRO A 256 -3.63 -12.98 0.48
N SER A 257 -2.38 -13.44 0.62
CA SER A 257 -1.86 -14.70 0.05
C SER A 257 -2.58 -15.97 0.52
N LEU A 258 -3.37 -15.89 1.61
CA LEU A 258 -4.17 -16.99 2.13
C LEU A 258 -5.61 -16.53 2.43
N PRO A 259 -6.63 -17.37 2.21
CA PRO A 259 -8.05 -17.00 2.41
C PRO A 259 -8.39 -16.54 3.83
N ASN A 260 -7.59 -16.91 4.83
CA ASN A 260 -7.77 -16.53 6.23
C ASN A 260 -6.82 -15.41 6.70
N MET A 261 -6.15 -14.72 5.78
CA MET A 261 -5.22 -13.62 6.08
C MET A 261 -5.87 -12.26 5.81
N CYS A 262 -5.45 -11.25 6.56
CA CYS A 262 -5.73 -9.84 6.29
C CYS A 262 -4.39 -9.15 6.14
N LEU A 263 -4.26 -8.30 5.13
CA LEU A 263 -3.06 -7.49 4.94
C LEU A 263 -3.40 -6.04 5.25
N THR A 264 -2.55 -5.43 6.06
CA THR A 264 -2.72 -4.05 6.53
C THR A 264 -1.42 -3.27 6.35
N PRO A 265 -1.05 -2.88 5.11
CA PRO A 265 0.01 -1.91 4.91
C PRO A 265 -0.35 -0.56 5.53
N TYR A 266 0.66 0.16 6.00
CA TYR A 266 0.46 1.47 6.61
C TYR A 266 1.65 2.38 6.42
N ASN A 267 1.40 3.64 6.65
CA ASN A 267 2.37 4.70 6.49
C ASN A 267 2.24 5.73 7.63
N ILE A 268 3.35 5.96 8.32
CA ILE A 268 3.41 6.73 9.56
C ILE A 268 3.86 8.17 9.25
N ARG A 269 2.92 9.12 9.31
CA ARG A 269 3.11 10.54 8.97
C ARG A 269 3.41 11.37 10.24
N PRO A 270 3.89 12.62 10.08
CA PRO A 270 4.05 13.56 11.20
C PRO A 270 2.79 13.72 12.07
N GLU A 271 1.65 13.97 11.43
CA GLU A 271 0.37 14.30 12.08
C GLU A 271 -0.75 13.28 11.85
N SER A 272 -0.48 12.20 11.12
CA SER A 272 -1.49 11.18 10.81
C SER A 272 -0.90 9.78 10.63
N PHE A 273 -1.76 8.78 10.55
CA PHE A 273 -1.43 7.45 10.04
C PHE A 273 -2.36 7.10 8.88
N ILE A 274 -1.81 6.53 7.81
CA ILE A 274 -2.56 6.09 6.64
C ILE A 274 -2.51 4.56 6.61
N PHE A 275 -3.67 3.91 6.46
CA PHE A 275 -3.77 2.46 6.40
C PHE A 275 -4.44 2.01 5.08
N GLY A 276 -3.86 0.99 4.44
CA GLY A 276 -4.56 0.15 3.48
C GLY A 276 -5.02 -1.11 4.21
N ILE A 277 -6.27 -1.55 4.00
CA ILE A 277 -6.82 -2.75 4.65
C ILE A 277 -7.45 -3.63 3.59
N SER A 278 -6.93 -4.85 3.41
CA SER A 278 -7.46 -5.84 2.48
C SER A 278 -7.79 -7.15 3.20
N SER A 279 -8.89 -7.79 2.81
CA SER A 279 -9.34 -9.06 3.38
C SER A 279 -10.02 -9.91 2.31
N SER A 280 -9.83 -11.23 2.35
CA SER A 280 -10.48 -12.14 1.41
C SER A 280 -12.00 -12.20 1.65
N LYS A 281 -12.78 -12.04 0.58
CA LYS A 281 -14.25 -12.19 0.58
C LYS A 281 -14.70 -13.61 0.93
N SER A 282 -13.84 -14.61 0.75
CA SER A 282 -14.12 -16.01 1.09
C SER A 282 -14.27 -16.27 2.59
N PHE A 283 -14.03 -15.26 3.45
CA PHE A 283 -14.14 -15.39 4.90
C PHE A 283 -14.89 -14.20 5.55
N PRO A 284 -16.23 -14.20 5.56
CA PRO A 284 -17.05 -13.03 5.97
C PRO A 284 -16.85 -12.59 7.43
N ASN A 285 -16.32 -13.46 8.30
CA ASN A 285 -15.99 -13.13 9.69
C ASN A 285 -14.75 -12.22 9.82
N LYS A 286 -13.90 -12.13 8.79
CA LYS A 286 -12.71 -11.27 8.74
C LYS A 286 -12.96 -10.11 7.79
N ASN A 287 -13.81 -9.18 8.22
CA ASN A 287 -14.26 -8.04 7.44
C ASN A 287 -13.31 -6.84 7.63
N ALA A 288 -12.78 -6.31 6.52
CA ALA A 288 -11.92 -5.12 6.51
C ALA A 288 -12.51 -3.90 7.24
N ALA A 289 -13.82 -3.65 7.10
CA ALA A 289 -14.51 -2.56 7.80
C ALA A 289 -14.54 -2.77 9.32
N LYS A 290 -14.77 -4.00 9.79
CA LYS A 290 -14.71 -4.31 11.24
C LYS A 290 -13.30 -4.10 11.81
N LEU A 291 -12.27 -4.44 11.04
CA LEU A 291 -10.89 -4.21 11.45
C LEU A 291 -10.54 -2.72 11.43
N LYS A 292 -11.00 -1.97 10.42
CA LYS A 292 -10.89 -0.50 10.36
C LYS A 292 -11.46 0.13 11.63
N ASP A 293 -12.70 -0.16 11.97
CA ASP A 293 -13.38 0.48 13.10
C ASP A 293 -12.72 0.09 14.44
N ALA A 294 -12.24 -1.15 14.56
CA ALA A 294 -11.48 -1.58 15.73
C ALA A 294 -10.11 -0.89 15.83
N LEU A 295 -9.45 -0.64 14.70
CA LEU A 295 -8.17 0.07 14.62
C LEU A 295 -8.31 1.55 14.94
N GLU A 296 -9.34 2.20 14.40
CA GLU A 296 -9.72 3.58 14.71
C GLU A 296 -9.95 3.76 16.21
N LYS A 297 -10.74 2.87 16.81
CA LYS A 297 -11.00 2.86 18.24
C LYS A 297 -9.73 2.61 19.06
N ALA A 298 -8.90 1.65 18.65
CA ALA A 298 -7.63 1.37 19.32
C ALA A 298 -6.71 2.60 19.30
N LEU A 299 -6.50 3.22 18.13
CA LEU A 299 -5.67 4.42 18.02
C LEU A 299 -6.22 5.59 18.83
N THR A 300 -7.54 5.77 18.86
CA THR A 300 -8.18 6.82 19.66
C THR A 300 -7.88 6.61 21.15
N GLU A 301 -8.17 5.43 21.69
CA GLU A 301 -7.96 5.12 23.12
C GLU A 301 -6.48 5.11 23.52
N LEU A 302 -5.59 4.71 22.61
CA LEU A 302 -4.15 4.81 22.82
C LEU A 302 -3.71 6.29 22.84
N GLY A 303 -4.35 7.17 22.08
CA GLY A 303 -4.12 8.62 22.13
C GLY A 303 -4.60 9.27 23.42
N ASP A 304 -5.74 8.79 23.95
CA ASP A 304 -6.36 9.30 25.18
C ASP A 304 -5.65 8.86 26.47
N CYS A 305 -4.69 7.93 26.36
CA CYS A 305 -3.94 7.44 27.51
C CYS A 305 -3.14 8.61 28.16
N PRO A 306 -3.29 8.87 29.48
CA PRO A 306 -2.63 9.98 30.15
C PRO A 306 -1.18 9.62 30.47
N TYR A 307 -0.33 9.70 29.44
CA TYR A 307 1.08 9.34 29.50
C TYR A 307 1.85 10.23 30.49
N THR A 308 2.63 9.58 31.35
CA THR A 308 3.41 10.24 32.41
C THR A 308 4.69 10.93 31.91
N GLU A 309 5.14 10.63 30.69
CA GLU A 309 6.39 11.13 30.08
C GLU A 309 6.17 11.68 28.65
N CYS A 310 5.20 12.57 28.42
CA CYS A 310 5.13 13.30 27.14
C CYS A 310 5.84 14.66 27.25
N VAL A 311 6.90 14.87 26.46
CA VAL A 311 7.53 16.17 26.28
C VAL A 311 6.90 16.81 25.05
N LEU A 312 5.83 17.58 25.23
CA LEU A 312 5.34 18.45 24.16
C LEU A 312 6.43 19.50 23.92
N HIS A 313 7.09 19.43 22.75
CA HIS A 313 7.85 20.58 22.29
C HIS A 313 6.83 21.65 21.97
N ASP A 314 6.71 22.65 22.85
CA ASP A 314 6.00 23.89 22.57
C ASP A 314 6.45 24.42 21.21
N VAL A 315 5.53 24.42 20.25
CA VAL A 315 5.66 25.21 19.04
C VAL A 315 4.96 26.53 19.37
N SER A 316 5.77 27.48 19.84
CA SER A 316 5.43 28.92 19.86
C SER A 316 5.27 29.45 18.44
#